data_AF-A0A218Z3H6-F1
#
_entry.id   AF-A0A218Z3H6-F1
#
_cell.length_a   1.000
_cell.length_b   1.000
_cell.length_c   1.000
_cell.angle_alpha   90.00
_cell.angle_beta   90.00
_cell.angle_gamma   90.00
#
_symmetry.space_group_name_H-M   'P 1'
#
loop_
_entity.id
_entity.type
_entity.pdbx_description
1 polymer ?
#
loop_
_entity_poly.entity_id
_entity_poly.type
_entity_poly.pdbx_seq_one_letter_code
_entity_poly.pdbx_strand_id
1 'polypeptide(L)'
;MGPARPNDPRHGGHASTACQPGNSIRKTMRRSTLVSDHVPPARRGSAGWIGPVGQFQGSARSAPTRLPLGSHSAPTSACVRSEWLDATPVASSSPLDISPGDLPPTCPAAELDFMSNLLSRPVFRFSLALPVLVFLGLRATTTTTPPLPHRAAATMSTALRAPVISVCHGGGPLPALGDPDHREVIRSLGERVPQVLRLGTAQAPRAIVLVTAHWQERNPTISNGASHPLYYDYGGMDRKAYELKYPAPGSPAVADEVRAALQAAGFQPQMNARRGWDHGVFIPMLVINPKADVPIVQLSILSSGSPAQHFALGRALAGLRDTNVAIVASGMSGLHNMRAMFGGQWHDGGFRRRNQEWLERLDKTVKTEDPTERGRLLESWRDWTGAKDAHPVGGEDHFLPLIVAAGAGGAGKAASYVDQLTGMLASKQPSFYWE
;
A
#
# COMPACT_ATOMS: atom_id res chain seq x y z
N MET A 1 51.82 -23.52 -49.01
CA MET A 1 52.67 -22.39 -48.57
C MET A 1 52.06 -21.81 -47.30
N GLY A 2 52.64 -22.08 -46.14
CA GLY A 2 52.44 -21.21 -44.95
C GLY A 2 53.41 -20.01 -45.02
N PRO A 3 53.62 -19.23 -43.94
CA PRO A 3 53.09 -19.42 -42.58
C PRO A 3 52.66 -18.10 -41.86
N ALA A 4 52.50 -18.24 -40.55
CA ALA A 4 52.00 -17.36 -39.51
C ALA A 4 52.83 -16.10 -39.13
N ARG A 5 52.17 -15.17 -38.39
CA ARG A 5 52.55 -14.31 -37.19
C ARG A 5 53.99 -13.71 -37.12
N PRO A 6 54.25 -12.51 -36.51
CA PRO A 6 53.96 -12.23 -35.07
C PRO A 6 53.85 -10.74 -34.57
N ASN A 7 53.52 -10.64 -33.26
CA ASN A 7 53.67 -9.61 -32.19
C ASN A 7 54.33 -8.21 -32.40
N ASP A 8 53.67 -7.18 -31.80
CA ASP A 8 54.08 -6.08 -30.85
C ASP A 8 55.53 -5.50 -30.90
N PRO A 9 55.79 -4.16 -30.79
CA PRO A 9 55.67 -3.38 -29.53
C PRO A 9 55.28 -1.87 -29.59
N ARG A 10 54.64 -1.41 -28.51
CA ARG A 10 54.74 -0.12 -27.76
C ARG A 10 55.52 1.09 -28.38
N HIS A 11 54.90 2.29 -28.40
CA HIS A 11 55.17 3.45 -27.49
C HIS A 11 54.69 4.84 -27.99
N GLY A 12 54.23 5.66 -27.03
CA GLY A 12 54.27 7.15 -27.03
C GLY A 12 52.97 7.86 -27.43
N GLY A 13 52.33 8.74 -26.67
CA GLY A 13 52.67 9.46 -25.44
C GLY A 13 52.26 10.95 -25.58
N HIS A 14 51.46 11.48 -24.65
CA HIS A 14 51.44 12.86 -24.12
C HIS A 14 50.27 12.98 -23.12
N ALA A 15 50.55 12.99 -21.81
CA ALA A 15 50.76 14.15 -20.91
C ALA A 15 49.45 14.46 -20.14
N SER A 16 49.38 14.55 -18.81
CA SER A 16 50.28 15.28 -17.92
C SER A 16 50.37 14.70 -16.49
N THR A 17 51.61 14.67 -16.00
CA THR A 17 52.13 15.03 -14.66
C THR A 17 51.14 15.32 -13.52
N ALA A 18 51.16 14.56 -12.41
CA ALA A 18 52.10 14.63 -11.26
C ALA A 18 51.80 15.84 -10.35
N CYS A 19 51.79 15.79 -9.01
CA CYS A 19 52.37 14.84 -8.06
C CYS A 19 51.66 14.92 -6.70
N GLN A 20 51.70 13.82 -5.97
CA GLN A 20 51.40 13.61 -4.54
C GLN A 20 52.48 14.29 -3.62
N PRO A 21 52.62 14.02 -2.30
CA PRO A 21 51.81 13.22 -1.35
C PRO A 21 51.54 13.89 0.02
N GLY A 22 50.57 13.31 0.74
CA GLY A 22 50.53 13.41 2.20
C GLY A 22 51.45 12.37 2.86
N ASN A 23 51.84 12.58 4.13
CA ASN A 23 51.28 11.80 5.24
C ASN A 23 51.82 12.26 6.61
N SER A 24 50.98 12.02 7.62
CA SER A 24 51.33 11.54 8.96
C SER A 24 51.43 12.50 10.18
N ILE A 25 50.49 12.26 11.12
CA ILE A 25 50.72 11.81 12.53
C ILE A 25 50.91 12.85 13.69
N ARG A 26 49.91 12.81 14.61
CA ARG A 26 49.90 12.86 16.10
C ARG A 26 49.82 14.16 16.93
N LYS A 27 49.18 13.95 18.11
CA LYS A 27 49.14 14.67 19.42
C LYS A 27 48.04 15.74 19.55
N THR A 28 47.28 15.92 20.65
CA THR A 28 47.23 15.37 22.03
C THR A 28 45.95 15.89 22.71
N MET A 29 45.44 15.18 23.73
CA MET A 29 44.46 15.67 24.73
C MET A 29 45.02 16.80 25.61
N ARG A 30 44.15 17.71 26.09
CA ARG A 30 44.16 18.25 27.46
C ARG A 30 42.79 18.82 27.87
N ARG A 31 42.39 18.52 29.11
CA ARG A 31 41.26 19.07 29.88
C ARG A 31 41.60 20.48 30.40
N SER A 32 40.58 21.31 30.65
CA SER A 32 40.30 21.92 31.97
C SER A 32 39.05 22.81 32.00
N THR A 33 38.42 22.78 33.17
CA THR A 33 37.17 23.35 33.72
C THR A 33 37.19 24.86 34.06
N LEU A 34 35.98 25.39 34.38
CA LEU A 34 35.59 26.51 35.28
C LEU A 34 34.85 27.66 34.55
N VAL A 35 33.84 28.39 35.06
CA VAL A 35 32.81 28.28 36.13
C VAL A 35 31.99 29.60 36.03
N SER A 36 30.66 29.52 36.23
CA SER A 36 29.72 30.61 36.64
C SER A 36 29.59 31.86 35.74
N ASP A 37 28.55 32.68 35.71
CA ASP A 37 27.22 32.73 36.32
C ASP A 37 26.51 33.97 35.70
N HIS A 38 25.20 34.06 35.92
CA HIS A 38 24.36 35.28 35.90
C HIS A 38 23.45 35.60 34.68
N VAL A 39 22.26 36.01 35.10
CA VAL A 39 20.94 36.20 34.49
C VAL A 39 20.65 37.73 34.50
N PRO A 40 19.66 38.26 33.75
CA PRO A 40 19.76 39.50 32.95
C PRO A 40 19.20 40.75 33.66
N PRO A 41 18.97 41.85 32.91
CA PRO A 41 17.72 42.60 33.13
C PRO A 41 16.98 43.09 31.87
N ALA A 42 15.66 42.94 31.95
CA ALA A 42 14.55 43.89 31.71
C ALA A 42 14.54 44.94 30.56
N ARG A 43 13.49 44.82 29.74
CA ARG A 43 12.46 45.81 29.30
C ARG A 43 12.78 47.32 29.19
N ARG A 44 12.47 47.87 28.01
CA ARG A 44 11.70 49.11 27.63
C ARG A 44 11.84 49.27 26.09
N GLY A 45 10.94 49.76 25.24
CA GLY A 45 9.59 50.32 25.31
C GLY A 45 9.21 50.92 23.92
N SER A 46 7.93 50.81 23.55
CA SER A 46 7.09 51.70 22.71
C SER A 46 7.53 52.27 21.33
N ALA A 47 6.73 51.98 20.31
CA ALA A 47 6.02 52.90 19.37
C ALA A 47 5.31 52.00 18.32
N GLY A 48 4.04 52.10 17.91
CA GLY A 48 3.03 53.15 17.96
C GLY A 48 2.57 53.45 16.53
N TRP A 49 1.47 52.84 16.05
CA TRP A 49 0.69 53.34 14.90
C TRP A 49 -0.81 53.03 15.09
N ILE A 50 -1.62 54.02 14.72
CA ILE A 50 -3.02 54.30 15.09
C ILE A 50 -3.97 53.84 13.97
N GLY A 51 -5.22 53.49 14.34
CA GLY A 51 -6.32 53.01 13.47
C GLY A 51 -6.91 54.04 12.49
N PRO A 52 -8.16 53.88 12.00
CA PRO A 52 -9.38 53.77 12.84
C PRO A 52 -10.37 52.63 12.45
N VAL A 53 -11.01 51.96 13.42
CA VAL A 53 -12.36 52.18 14.01
C VAL A 53 -13.55 51.78 13.12
N GLY A 54 -14.26 50.75 13.57
CA GLY A 54 -15.69 50.48 13.32
C GLY A 54 -16.26 49.70 14.52
N GLN A 55 -17.04 50.39 15.35
CA GLN A 55 -17.66 49.89 16.58
C GLN A 55 -18.87 49.00 16.29
N PHE A 56 -19.06 47.94 17.07
CA PHE A 56 -20.39 47.53 17.57
C PHE A 56 -20.23 46.91 18.95
N GLN A 57 -20.86 47.53 19.96
CA GLN A 57 -21.00 47.04 21.32
C GLN A 57 -22.24 46.14 21.43
N GLY A 58 -22.11 45.07 22.20
CA GLY A 58 -23.22 44.26 22.70
C GLY A 58 -22.75 43.46 23.90
N SER A 59 -23.00 43.98 25.10
CA SER A 59 -22.64 43.39 26.39
C SER A 59 -23.76 42.49 26.93
N ALA A 60 -23.41 41.33 27.51
CA ALA A 60 -24.07 40.81 28.71
C ALA A 60 -23.20 39.76 29.42
N ARG A 61 -23.10 39.91 30.74
CA ARG A 61 -22.50 39.02 31.76
C ARG A 61 -23.37 37.73 31.87
N SER A 62 -23.00 36.57 32.41
CA SER A 62 -22.34 36.23 33.68
C SER A 62 -22.25 34.68 33.79
N ALA A 63 -21.33 34.14 34.59
CA ALA A 63 -21.32 32.76 35.10
C ALA A 63 -21.50 32.80 36.65
N PRO A 64 -21.47 31.70 37.46
CA PRO A 64 -21.53 30.25 37.19
C PRO A 64 -22.48 29.46 38.15
N THR A 65 -22.76 28.16 37.93
CA THR A 65 -23.07 27.19 39.03
C THR A 65 -22.86 25.71 38.60
N ARG A 66 -22.59 24.85 39.59
CA ARG A 66 -22.07 23.45 39.51
C ARG A 66 -23.16 22.35 39.41
N LEU A 67 -22.86 21.28 38.63
CA LEU A 67 -22.97 19.79 38.86
C LEU A 67 -24.28 19.13 39.41
N PRO A 68 -24.52 17.79 39.33
CA PRO A 68 -23.79 16.65 38.67
C PRO A 68 -24.68 15.59 37.93
N LEU A 69 -24.00 14.50 37.49
CA LEU A 69 -24.45 13.09 37.27
C LEU A 69 -25.03 12.65 35.91
N GLY A 70 -24.32 11.68 35.29
CA GLY A 70 -24.94 10.39 34.95
C GLY A 70 -24.92 9.91 33.49
N SER A 71 -24.24 8.78 33.30
CA SER A 71 -24.55 7.68 32.36
C SER A 71 -23.86 7.64 30.97
N HIS A 72 -23.82 6.40 30.49
CA HIS A 72 -22.87 5.76 29.58
C HIS A 72 -22.81 6.27 28.14
N SER A 73 -21.64 6.15 27.52
CA SER A 73 -21.51 6.20 26.07
C SER A 73 -20.45 5.21 25.57
N ALA A 74 -20.92 4.29 24.72
CA ALA A 74 -20.15 3.33 23.93
C ALA A 74 -19.20 4.04 22.94
N PRO A 75 -18.13 3.38 22.45
CA PRO A 75 -17.17 4.02 21.57
C PRO A 75 -17.74 4.16 20.16
N THR A 76 -18.00 5.40 19.75
CA THR A 76 -18.25 5.76 18.35
C THR A 76 -16.98 5.58 17.52
N SER A 77 -17.06 4.74 16.49
CA SER A 77 -16.11 4.64 15.40
C SER A 77 -16.03 5.97 14.66
N ALA A 78 -14.90 6.67 14.78
CA ALA A 78 -14.59 7.81 13.95
C ALA A 78 -14.32 7.32 12.51
N CYS A 79 -15.28 7.56 11.62
CA CYS A 79 -15.11 7.44 10.19
C CYS A 79 -14.27 8.62 9.72
N VAL A 80 -13.04 8.38 9.28
CA VAL A 80 -12.23 9.40 8.60
C VAL A 80 -12.92 9.69 7.27
N ARG A 81 -13.52 10.88 7.13
CA ARG A 81 -14.01 11.38 5.84
C ARG A 81 -12.79 11.66 4.96
N SER A 82 -12.79 11.12 3.75
CA SER A 82 -11.94 11.62 2.68
C SER A 82 -12.31 13.09 2.42
N GLU A 83 -11.35 13.99 2.65
CA GLU A 83 -11.53 15.42 2.41
C GLU A 83 -11.51 15.70 0.90
N TRP A 84 -12.67 15.55 0.27
CA TRP A 84 -12.99 16.27 -0.95
C TRP A 84 -13.82 17.50 -0.55
N LEU A 85 -13.31 18.69 -0.82
CA LEU A 85 -14.04 19.94 -0.60
C LEU A 85 -15.30 19.95 -1.48
N ASP A 86 -16.46 19.88 -0.84
CA ASP A 86 -17.76 20.10 -1.48
C ASP A 86 -17.84 21.55 -1.98
N ALA A 87 -17.72 21.74 -3.29
CA ALA A 87 -18.11 22.98 -3.95
C ALA A 87 -19.62 22.94 -4.20
N THR A 88 -20.39 23.68 -3.39
CA THR A 88 -21.84 23.88 -3.58
C THR A 88 -22.13 24.71 -4.84
N PRO A 89 -23.03 24.28 -5.75
CA PRO A 89 -23.60 25.17 -6.73
C PRO A 89 -24.83 25.90 -6.16
N VAL A 90 -24.89 27.20 -6.41
CA VAL A 90 -26.03 28.09 -6.15
C VAL A 90 -27.21 27.65 -7.02
N ALA A 91 -28.32 27.23 -6.41
CA ALA A 91 -29.57 26.94 -7.09
C ALA A 91 -30.49 28.18 -7.06
N SER A 92 -30.94 28.61 -8.25
CA SER A 92 -32.04 29.55 -8.42
C SER A 92 -33.38 28.80 -8.46
N SER A 93 -34.38 29.41 -7.84
CA SER A 93 -35.72 28.92 -7.56
C SER A 93 -36.68 28.96 -8.75
N SER A 94 -37.57 27.96 -8.88
CA SER A 94 -39.05 28.11 -8.83
C SER A 94 -39.78 26.75 -8.88
N PRO A 95 -40.97 26.61 -8.25
CA PRO A 95 -41.60 25.32 -7.95
C PRO A 95 -42.75 24.96 -8.90
N LEU A 96 -43.02 23.66 -9.05
CA LEU A 96 -44.30 23.14 -9.56
C LEU A 96 -44.81 22.01 -8.65
N ASP A 97 -46.02 22.22 -8.15
CA ASP A 97 -46.90 21.32 -7.39
C ASP A 97 -47.28 20.06 -8.16
N ILE A 98 -47.26 18.88 -7.51
CA ILE A 98 -48.25 17.78 -7.69
C ILE A 98 -48.39 16.98 -6.37
N SER A 99 -49.65 16.74 -5.96
CA SER A 99 -50.10 15.97 -4.77
C SER A 99 -50.36 14.46 -5.07
N PRO A 100 -50.58 13.60 -4.04
CA PRO A 100 -50.37 12.14 -4.10
C PRO A 100 -51.65 11.27 -4.25
N GLY A 101 -51.46 10.04 -4.74
CA GLY A 101 -52.38 8.87 -4.73
C GLY A 101 -51.70 7.73 -5.53
N ASP A 102 -51.74 6.43 -5.23
CA ASP A 102 -52.50 5.59 -4.30
C ASP A 102 -51.68 4.29 -4.02
N LEU A 103 -51.88 3.68 -2.85
CA LEU A 103 -51.60 2.26 -2.49
C LEU A 103 -52.91 1.43 -2.69
N PRO A 104 -53.06 0.10 -2.42
CA PRO A 104 -52.18 -1.07 -2.11
C PRO A 104 -52.59 -2.31 -3.03
N PRO A 105 -52.50 -3.65 -2.73
CA PRO A 105 -52.20 -4.33 -1.46
C PRO A 105 -51.44 -5.69 -1.39
N THR A 106 -50.94 -5.92 -0.16
CA THR A 106 -50.91 -7.13 0.70
C THR A 106 -50.18 -8.44 0.34
N CYS A 107 -49.38 -8.88 1.32
CA CYS A 107 -48.87 -10.24 1.60
C CYS A 107 -49.97 -11.30 1.80
N PRO A 108 -49.58 -12.58 1.93
CA PRO A 108 -49.75 -13.18 3.26
C PRO A 108 -48.51 -13.91 3.80
N ALA A 109 -48.44 -13.94 5.13
CA ALA A 109 -47.58 -14.77 5.96
C ALA A 109 -48.18 -16.19 6.13
N ALA A 110 -47.35 -17.16 6.52
CA ALA A 110 -47.79 -18.42 7.09
C ALA A 110 -46.91 -18.80 8.30
N GLU A 111 -47.61 -19.15 9.39
CA GLU A 111 -47.21 -19.63 10.73
C GLU A 111 -46.47 -20.99 10.66
N LEU A 112 -45.45 -21.30 11.48
CA LEU A 112 -45.41 -21.75 12.90
C LEU A 112 -46.15 -23.08 13.19
N ASP A 113 -45.37 -24.14 13.48
CA ASP A 113 -45.62 -25.31 14.37
C ASP A 113 -44.59 -26.42 14.02
N PHE A 114 -44.04 -27.32 14.86
CA PHE A 114 -44.22 -27.74 16.26
C PHE A 114 -43.00 -28.61 16.70
N MET A 115 -42.61 -28.47 17.97
CA MET A 115 -41.87 -29.33 18.93
C MET A 115 -40.81 -30.43 18.59
N SER A 116 -39.81 -30.45 19.50
CA SER A 116 -38.84 -31.49 19.87
C SER A 116 -39.39 -32.92 20.09
N ASN A 117 -38.58 -33.96 19.83
CA ASN A 117 -37.88 -34.79 20.83
C ASN A 117 -37.44 -36.20 20.33
N LEU A 118 -36.35 -36.67 20.94
CA LEU A 118 -35.98 -38.07 21.28
C LEU A 118 -35.40 -39.05 20.23
N LEU A 119 -34.13 -39.40 20.50
CA LEU A 119 -33.55 -40.75 20.72
C LEU A 119 -33.92 -41.89 19.73
N SER A 120 -32.91 -42.44 19.06
CA SER A 120 -32.48 -43.86 19.21
C SER A 120 -31.27 -44.20 18.32
N ARG A 121 -30.22 -44.77 18.94
CA ARG A 121 -29.09 -45.46 18.29
C ARG A 121 -29.40 -46.96 18.17
N PRO A 122 -28.76 -47.67 17.22
CA PRO A 122 -27.88 -48.79 17.64
C PRO A 122 -26.56 -48.80 16.82
N VAL A 123 -25.38 -48.72 17.44
CA VAL A 123 -24.51 -49.82 17.93
C VAL A 123 -24.31 -50.97 16.90
N PHE A 124 -23.28 -50.84 16.05
CA PHE A 124 -22.69 -51.96 15.31
C PHE A 124 -21.47 -52.50 16.08
N ARG A 125 -21.48 -53.81 16.35
CA ARG A 125 -20.39 -54.56 17.00
C ARG A 125 -19.26 -54.82 15.98
N PHE A 126 -18.04 -54.41 16.32
CA PHE A 126 -16.81 -54.88 15.68
C PHE A 126 -16.29 -56.11 16.40
N SER A 127 -16.10 -57.21 15.67
CA SER A 127 -15.46 -58.43 16.18
C SER A 127 -13.97 -58.42 15.80
N LEU A 128 -13.10 -58.37 16.80
CA LEU A 128 -11.65 -58.57 16.66
C LEU A 128 -11.35 -60.07 16.47
N ALA A 129 -10.49 -60.40 15.51
CA ALA A 129 -9.79 -61.68 15.48
C ALA A 129 -8.27 -61.41 15.33
N LEU A 130 -7.50 -61.94 16.28
CA LEU A 130 -6.03 -61.89 16.32
C LEU A 130 -5.38 -62.86 15.30
N PRO A 131 -4.12 -62.63 14.91
CA PRO A 131 -3.46 -63.36 13.84
C PRO A 131 -2.80 -64.67 14.29
N VAL A 132 -2.81 -65.65 13.38
CA VAL A 132 -2.06 -66.92 13.47
C VAL A 132 -0.61 -66.68 13.07
N LEU A 133 0.33 -67.01 13.97
CA LEU A 133 1.76 -67.09 13.68
C LEU A 133 2.06 -68.38 12.88
N VAL A 134 2.57 -68.22 11.65
CA VAL A 134 3.17 -69.31 10.87
C VAL A 134 4.68 -69.09 10.82
N PHE A 135 5.43 -70.01 11.42
CA PHE A 135 6.87 -70.15 11.24
C PHE A 135 7.13 -70.86 9.90
N LEU A 136 7.79 -70.18 8.95
CA LEU A 136 8.31 -70.81 7.74
C LEU A 136 9.78 -70.44 7.55
N GLY A 137 10.60 -71.47 7.29
CA GLY A 137 12.05 -71.44 7.35
C GLY A 137 12.74 -70.53 6.34
N LEU A 138 13.89 -70.00 6.76
CA LEU A 138 14.83 -69.28 5.92
C LEU A 138 15.38 -70.22 4.83
N ARG A 139 15.05 -69.93 3.57
CA ARG A 139 15.89 -70.26 2.42
C ARG A 139 16.54 -68.98 1.93
N ALA A 140 17.87 -68.92 2.02
CA ALA A 140 18.66 -67.86 1.42
C ALA A 140 18.51 -67.94 -0.11
N THR A 141 17.83 -66.97 -0.69
CA THR A 141 17.78 -66.74 -2.14
C THR A 141 18.49 -65.43 -2.40
N THR A 142 19.60 -65.50 -3.15
CA THR A 142 20.32 -64.34 -3.65
C THR A 142 19.41 -63.60 -4.62
N THR A 143 18.77 -62.53 -4.15
CA THR A 143 17.92 -61.69 -4.99
C THR A 143 18.80 -60.59 -5.57
N THR A 144 19.10 -60.68 -6.86
CA THR A 144 19.77 -59.62 -7.62
C THR A 144 18.81 -58.42 -7.69
N THR A 145 19.13 -57.34 -7.00
CA THR A 145 18.39 -56.09 -7.02
C THR A 145 18.43 -55.48 -8.43
N PRO A 146 17.30 -55.18 -9.08
CA PRO A 146 17.33 -54.38 -10.30
C PRO A 146 17.81 -52.95 -9.97
N PRO A 147 18.54 -52.29 -10.88
CA PRO A 147 18.96 -50.91 -10.65
C PRO A 147 17.71 -50.02 -10.49
N LEU A 148 17.72 -49.19 -9.46
CA LEU A 148 16.71 -48.16 -9.23
C LEU A 148 16.54 -47.33 -10.51
N PRO A 149 15.31 -47.02 -10.95
CA PRO A 149 15.14 -46.10 -12.06
C PRO A 149 15.79 -44.78 -11.65
N HIS A 150 16.73 -44.31 -12.48
CA HIS A 150 17.29 -42.97 -12.34
C HIS A 150 16.13 -42.01 -12.18
N ARG A 151 15.99 -41.49 -10.96
CA ARG A 151 15.11 -40.38 -10.63
C ARG A 151 15.55 -39.27 -11.57
N ALA A 152 14.83 -39.08 -12.68
CA ALA A 152 14.98 -37.92 -13.51
C ALA A 152 14.94 -36.76 -12.53
N ALA A 153 16.05 -36.03 -12.43
CA ALA A 153 16.07 -34.78 -11.72
C ALA A 153 14.97 -33.98 -12.39
N ALA A 154 13.82 -33.86 -11.72
CA ALA A 154 12.83 -32.88 -12.07
C ALA A 154 13.64 -31.60 -12.09
N THR A 155 13.86 -31.06 -13.28
CA THR A 155 14.29 -29.69 -13.45
C THR A 155 13.30 -28.93 -12.59
N MET A 156 13.77 -28.48 -11.42
CA MET A 156 13.08 -27.49 -10.62
C MET A 156 12.92 -26.33 -11.60
N SER A 157 11.75 -26.26 -12.24
CA SER A 157 11.29 -25.03 -12.86
C SER A 157 11.60 -23.99 -11.82
N THR A 158 12.49 -23.05 -12.13
CA THR A 158 12.72 -21.90 -11.27
C THR A 158 11.35 -21.29 -11.10
N ALA A 159 10.70 -21.57 -9.96
CA ALA A 159 9.30 -21.27 -9.77
C ALA A 159 9.14 -19.79 -10.08
N LEU A 160 8.25 -19.48 -11.04
CA LEU A 160 8.07 -18.13 -11.53
C LEU A 160 7.56 -17.27 -10.37
N ARG A 161 8.50 -16.58 -9.72
CA ARG A 161 8.19 -15.68 -8.62
C ARG A 161 7.52 -14.45 -9.21
N ALA A 162 6.33 -14.14 -8.70
CA ALA A 162 5.59 -12.97 -9.14
C ALA A 162 6.21 -11.68 -8.59
N PRO A 163 6.09 -10.57 -9.33
CA PRO A 163 6.64 -9.28 -8.93
C PRO A 163 5.85 -8.63 -7.79
N VAL A 164 6.49 -7.65 -7.16
CA VAL A 164 5.87 -6.66 -6.28
C VAL A 164 6.05 -5.29 -6.90
N ILE A 165 5.03 -4.46 -6.93
CA ILE A 165 5.15 -3.08 -7.39
C ILE A 165 4.29 -2.14 -6.56
N SER A 166 4.84 -0.99 -6.22
CA SER A 166 4.11 0.17 -5.72
C SER A 166 3.91 1.18 -6.83
N VAL A 167 2.70 1.71 -6.98
CA VAL A 167 2.33 2.63 -8.07
C VAL A 167 1.66 3.88 -7.53
N CYS A 168 1.85 4.98 -8.26
CA CYS A 168 1.00 6.16 -8.17
C CYS A 168 -0.32 5.90 -8.90
N HIS A 169 -1.46 6.00 -8.20
CA HIS A 169 -2.77 5.86 -8.85
C HIS A 169 -3.34 7.15 -9.44
N GLY A 170 -2.67 8.30 -9.23
CA GLY A 170 -3.13 9.63 -9.67
C GLY A 170 -4.35 10.18 -8.91
N GLY A 171 -4.84 11.33 -9.34
CA GLY A 171 -5.99 11.99 -8.70
C GLY A 171 -7.34 11.47 -9.21
N GLY A 172 -8.11 10.82 -8.34
CA GLY A 172 -9.48 10.39 -8.66
C GLY A 172 -9.55 9.58 -9.97
N PRO A 173 -10.47 9.88 -10.90
CA PRO A 173 -10.59 9.16 -12.16
C PRO A 173 -9.63 9.62 -13.27
N LEU A 174 -8.87 10.69 -13.04
CA LEU A 174 -8.20 11.46 -14.10
C LEU A 174 -7.25 10.64 -14.98
N PRO A 175 -6.40 9.72 -14.44
CA PRO A 175 -5.56 8.87 -15.28
C PRO A 175 -6.35 8.02 -16.28
N ALA A 176 -7.46 7.40 -15.84
CA ALA A 176 -8.28 6.57 -16.72
C ALA A 176 -9.06 7.38 -17.76
N LEU A 177 -9.23 8.70 -17.53
CA LEU A 177 -9.86 9.62 -18.46
C LEU A 177 -8.88 10.30 -19.43
N GLY A 178 -7.59 9.96 -19.36
CA GLY A 178 -6.59 10.52 -20.28
C GLY A 178 -6.17 11.95 -19.94
N ASP A 179 -6.29 12.35 -18.68
CA ASP A 179 -5.95 13.71 -18.25
C ASP A 179 -4.47 14.06 -18.56
N PRO A 180 -4.20 15.22 -19.19
CA PRO A 180 -2.86 15.59 -19.61
C PRO A 180 -1.90 15.84 -18.44
N ASP A 181 -2.40 16.24 -17.26
CA ASP A 181 -1.56 16.45 -16.08
C ASP A 181 -1.10 15.13 -15.44
N HIS A 182 -1.69 14.00 -15.86
CA HIS A 182 -1.34 12.64 -15.46
C HIS A 182 -0.56 11.88 -16.53
N ARG A 183 -0.12 12.54 -17.61
CA ARG A 183 0.49 11.87 -18.79
C ARG A 183 1.61 10.88 -18.44
N GLU A 184 2.49 11.22 -17.50
CA GLU A 184 3.58 10.32 -17.11
C GLU A 184 3.08 9.09 -16.34
N VAL A 185 2.15 9.30 -15.40
CA VAL A 185 1.48 8.22 -14.66
C VAL A 185 0.73 7.30 -15.61
N ILE A 186 -0.03 7.85 -16.56
CA ILE A 186 -0.76 7.06 -17.57
C ILE A 186 0.21 6.21 -18.40
N ARG A 187 1.32 6.80 -18.88
CA ARG A 187 2.35 6.08 -19.64
C ARG A 187 2.96 4.96 -18.79
N SER A 188 3.35 5.25 -17.56
CA SER A 188 3.97 4.24 -16.69
C SER A 188 2.98 3.12 -16.33
N LEU A 189 1.71 3.44 -16.02
CA LEU A 189 0.67 2.45 -15.77
C LEU A 189 0.32 1.62 -17.01
N GLY A 190 0.32 2.22 -18.21
CA GLY A 190 -0.09 1.53 -19.45
C GLY A 190 1.03 0.81 -20.17
N GLU A 191 2.28 1.17 -19.89
CA GLU A 191 3.46 0.57 -20.52
C GLU A 191 4.27 -0.19 -19.46
N ARG A 192 4.91 0.52 -18.53
CA ARG A 192 5.90 -0.05 -17.59
C ARG A 192 5.32 -1.13 -16.68
N VAL A 193 4.21 -0.84 -16.01
CA VAL A 193 3.62 -1.74 -15.01
C VAL A 193 3.18 -3.07 -15.63
N PRO A 194 2.52 -3.12 -16.80
CA PRO A 194 2.22 -4.37 -17.50
C PRO A 194 3.44 -5.23 -17.77
N GLN A 195 4.58 -4.62 -18.10
CA GLN A 195 5.83 -5.34 -18.33
C GLN A 195 6.41 -5.90 -17.03
N VAL A 196 6.41 -5.11 -15.94
CA VAL A 196 6.80 -5.61 -14.61
C VAL A 196 5.91 -6.79 -14.21
N LEU A 197 4.59 -6.66 -14.41
CA LEU A 197 3.59 -7.69 -14.14
C LEU A 197 3.56 -8.81 -15.20
N ARG A 198 4.39 -8.75 -16.25
CA ARG A 198 4.46 -9.75 -17.33
C ARG A 198 3.09 -10.05 -17.97
N LEU A 199 2.20 -9.07 -17.99
CA LEU A 199 0.84 -9.21 -18.51
C LEU A 199 0.85 -9.54 -20.01
N GLY A 200 -0.11 -10.35 -20.44
CA GLY A 200 -0.18 -10.83 -21.83
C GLY A 200 0.87 -11.88 -22.21
N THR A 201 1.64 -12.39 -21.25
CA THR A 201 2.60 -13.49 -21.45
C THR A 201 2.18 -14.75 -20.66
N ALA A 202 2.80 -15.90 -20.95
CA ALA A 202 2.63 -17.11 -20.13
C ALA A 202 3.13 -16.97 -18.69
N GLN A 203 3.85 -15.87 -18.39
CA GLN A 203 4.38 -15.53 -17.08
C GLN A 203 3.53 -14.48 -16.33
N ALA A 204 2.36 -14.11 -16.85
CA ALA A 204 1.44 -13.25 -16.13
C ALA A 204 1.06 -13.87 -14.77
N PRO A 205 0.87 -13.07 -13.70
CA PRO A 205 0.46 -13.57 -12.41
C PRO A 205 -0.91 -14.22 -12.51
N ARG A 206 -1.13 -15.32 -11.79
CA ARG A 206 -2.45 -15.96 -11.75
C ARG A 206 -3.49 -15.15 -10.98
N ALA A 207 -3.04 -14.21 -10.15
CA ALA A 207 -3.85 -13.24 -9.43
C ALA A 207 -2.98 -12.09 -8.91
N ILE A 208 -3.63 -10.96 -8.59
CA ILE A 208 -3.01 -9.79 -7.97
C ILE A 208 -3.63 -9.59 -6.59
N VAL A 209 -2.81 -9.50 -5.55
CA VAL A 209 -3.21 -8.89 -4.27
C VAL A 209 -2.96 -7.40 -4.38
N LEU A 210 -4.03 -6.61 -4.37
CA LEU A 210 -3.97 -5.16 -4.52
C LEU A 210 -4.22 -4.47 -3.18
N VAL A 211 -3.18 -3.83 -2.64
CA VAL A 211 -3.23 -3.06 -1.39
C VAL A 211 -3.52 -1.61 -1.73
N THR A 212 -4.62 -1.04 -1.24
CA THR A 212 -5.07 0.31 -1.60
C THR A 212 -5.08 1.25 -0.41
N ALA A 213 -4.66 2.50 -0.63
CA ALA A 213 -4.78 3.60 0.34
C ALA A 213 -6.24 3.90 0.75
N HIS A 214 -7.20 3.60 -0.13
CA HIS A 214 -8.62 3.98 0.01
C HIS A 214 -9.47 2.97 0.80
N TRP A 215 -8.80 2.02 1.47
CA TRP A 215 -9.46 1.09 2.37
C TRP A 215 -8.63 0.88 3.62
N GLN A 216 -9.10 1.42 4.74
CA GLN A 216 -8.41 1.40 6.01
C GLN A 216 -9.27 0.69 7.06
N GLU A 217 -8.68 -0.29 7.75
CA GLU A 217 -9.38 -1.14 8.72
C GLU A 217 -8.51 -1.38 9.94
N ARG A 218 -9.11 -1.73 11.09
CA ARG A 218 -8.35 -2.04 12.32
C ARG A 218 -7.52 -3.32 12.18
N ASN A 219 -8.11 -4.32 11.54
CA ASN A 219 -7.46 -5.58 11.18
C ASN A 219 -7.36 -5.66 9.65
N PRO A 220 -6.36 -6.37 9.09
CA PRO A 220 -6.29 -6.53 7.64
C PRO A 220 -7.59 -7.14 7.13
N THR A 221 -8.27 -6.48 6.20
CA THR A 221 -9.53 -6.99 5.65
C THR A 221 -9.34 -7.27 4.17
N ILE A 222 -9.82 -8.43 3.74
CA ILE A 222 -9.55 -9.03 2.43
C ILE A 222 -10.87 -9.11 1.68
N SER A 223 -10.90 -8.64 0.42
CA SER A 223 -12.05 -8.90 -0.45
C SER A 223 -12.06 -10.37 -0.86
N ASN A 224 -13.19 -11.06 -0.71
CA ASN A 224 -13.26 -12.51 -0.99
C ASN A 224 -14.45 -12.93 -1.86
N GLY A 225 -15.05 -11.98 -2.60
CA GLY A 225 -16.08 -12.27 -3.59
C GLY A 225 -15.46 -12.78 -4.90
N ALA A 226 -16.28 -13.44 -5.73
CA ALA A 226 -15.89 -13.80 -7.10
C ALA A 226 -16.08 -12.63 -8.09
N SER A 227 -16.89 -11.64 -7.72
CA SER A 227 -17.13 -10.41 -8.46
C SER A 227 -17.40 -9.29 -7.48
N HIS A 228 -17.04 -8.07 -7.85
CA HIS A 228 -17.13 -6.89 -6.99
C HIS A 228 -17.67 -5.71 -7.79
N PRO A 229 -18.60 -4.92 -7.24
CA PRO A 229 -18.98 -3.65 -7.85
C PRO A 229 -17.81 -2.66 -7.77
N LEU A 230 -17.87 -1.60 -8.59
CA LEU A 230 -17.00 -0.45 -8.36
C LEU A 230 -17.55 0.39 -7.20
N TYR A 231 -16.64 0.93 -6.40
CA TYR A 231 -16.91 1.89 -5.33
C TYR A 231 -16.29 3.23 -5.73
N TYR A 232 -17.12 4.18 -6.17
CA TYR A 232 -16.67 5.50 -6.60
C TYR A 232 -16.49 6.40 -5.37
N ASP A 233 -15.29 6.41 -4.81
CA ASP A 233 -14.91 7.16 -3.60
C ASP A 233 -14.31 8.55 -3.90
N TYR A 234 -14.67 9.12 -5.05
CA TYR A 234 -14.37 10.48 -5.49
C TYR A 234 -15.64 11.24 -5.91
N GLY A 235 -15.63 12.55 -5.72
CA GLY A 235 -16.76 13.45 -5.98
C GLY A 235 -16.44 14.56 -7.00
N GLY A 236 -17.47 15.24 -7.48
CA GLY A 236 -17.34 16.47 -8.27
C GLY A 236 -16.83 16.28 -9.71
N MET A 237 -16.90 15.05 -10.23
CA MET A 237 -16.37 14.71 -11.56
C MET A 237 -17.48 14.68 -12.63
N ASP A 238 -17.09 14.77 -13.89
CA ASP A 238 -18.01 14.59 -15.01
C ASP A 238 -18.69 13.22 -14.99
N ARG A 239 -19.92 13.16 -15.52
CA ARG A 239 -20.72 11.93 -15.59
C ARG A 239 -19.96 10.72 -16.16
N LYS A 240 -19.10 10.95 -17.16
CA LYS A 240 -18.27 9.90 -17.78
C LYS A 240 -17.37 9.17 -16.77
N ALA A 241 -16.92 9.83 -15.70
CA ALA A 241 -16.14 9.19 -14.64
C ALA A 241 -16.93 8.09 -13.92
N TYR A 242 -18.23 8.33 -13.69
CA TYR A 242 -19.12 7.40 -13.01
C TYR A 242 -19.70 6.31 -13.94
N GLU A 243 -19.47 6.44 -15.25
CA GLU A 243 -19.81 5.44 -16.25
C GLU A 243 -18.71 4.40 -16.47
N LEU A 244 -17.48 4.66 -15.99
CA LEU A 244 -16.37 3.71 -16.06
C LEU A 244 -16.78 2.35 -15.48
N LYS A 245 -16.33 1.27 -16.13
CA LYS A 245 -16.53 -0.11 -15.69
C LYS A 245 -15.21 -0.85 -15.75
N TYR A 246 -14.96 -1.65 -14.73
CA TYR A 246 -13.86 -2.60 -14.70
C TYR A 246 -14.49 -3.90 -14.18
N PRO A 247 -14.52 -5.00 -14.96
CA PRO A 247 -15.16 -6.24 -14.55
C PRO A 247 -14.14 -7.36 -14.23
N ALA A 248 -13.01 -7.03 -13.63
CA ALA A 248 -12.02 -8.03 -13.22
C ALA A 248 -12.62 -9.11 -12.28
N PRO A 249 -12.28 -10.38 -12.43
CA PRO A 249 -12.76 -11.38 -11.48
C PRO A 249 -12.15 -11.13 -10.09
N GLY A 250 -12.91 -11.40 -9.04
CA GLY A 250 -12.33 -11.67 -7.72
C GLY A 250 -11.77 -13.09 -7.67
N SER A 251 -11.03 -13.43 -6.61
CA SER A 251 -10.57 -14.81 -6.39
C SER A 251 -10.75 -15.24 -4.94
N PRO A 252 -11.86 -15.92 -4.60
CA PRO A 252 -12.09 -16.45 -3.26
C PRO A 252 -10.96 -17.39 -2.81
N ALA A 253 -10.41 -18.20 -3.73
CA ALA A 253 -9.31 -19.11 -3.43
C ALA A 253 -8.03 -18.37 -3.03
N VAL A 254 -7.63 -17.33 -3.79
CA VAL A 254 -6.45 -16.52 -3.44
C VAL A 254 -6.71 -15.69 -2.18
N ALA A 255 -7.95 -15.24 -1.96
CA ALA A 255 -8.32 -14.55 -0.72
C ALA A 255 -8.13 -15.44 0.52
N ASP A 256 -8.41 -16.75 0.41
CA ASP A 256 -8.11 -17.72 1.47
C ASP A 256 -6.61 -17.95 1.68
N GLU A 257 -5.81 -17.96 0.61
CA GLU A 257 -4.34 -18.02 0.71
C GLU A 257 -3.78 -16.78 1.42
N VAL A 258 -4.29 -15.58 1.08
CA VAL A 258 -3.94 -14.32 1.77
C VAL A 258 -4.32 -14.42 3.24
N ARG A 259 -5.54 -14.86 3.57
CA ARG A 259 -5.99 -15.04 4.95
C ARG A 259 -5.05 -15.97 5.72
N ALA A 260 -4.69 -17.11 5.16
CA ALA A 260 -3.79 -18.08 5.78
C ALA A 260 -2.39 -17.49 6.01
N ALA A 261 -1.83 -16.79 5.03
CA ALA A 261 -0.53 -16.14 5.14
C ALA A 261 -0.51 -15.07 6.26
N LEU A 262 -1.57 -14.26 6.35
CA LEU A 262 -1.69 -13.25 7.39
C LEU A 262 -1.89 -13.86 8.79
N GLN A 263 -2.69 -14.92 8.91
CA GLN A 263 -2.87 -15.65 10.18
C GLN A 263 -1.57 -16.28 10.67
N ALA A 264 -0.79 -16.89 9.76
CA ALA A 264 0.51 -17.47 10.09
C ALA A 264 1.51 -16.42 10.62
N ALA A 265 1.36 -15.15 10.19
CA ALA A 265 2.15 -14.02 10.68
C ALA A 265 1.57 -13.36 11.95
N GLY A 266 0.49 -13.90 12.53
CA GLY A 266 -0.11 -13.42 13.78
C GLY A 266 -1.16 -12.33 13.63
N PHE A 267 -1.55 -11.96 12.40
CA PHE A 267 -2.67 -11.04 12.18
C PHE A 267 -4.03 -11.73 12.38
N GLN A 268 -5.08 -10.94 12.58
CA GLN A 268 -6.48 -11.40 12.68
C GLN A 268 -7.30 -10.95 11.47
N PRO A 269 -6.99 -11.45 10.26
CA PRO A 269 -7.60 -10.94 9.04
C PRO A 269 -9.11 -11.17 9.00
N GLN A 270 -9.83 -10.21 8.43
CA GLN A 270 -11.27 -10.27 8.19
C GLN A 270 -11.55 -10.47 6.70
N MET A 271 -12.69 -11.08 6.38
CA MET A 271 -13.12 -11.32 5.00
C MET A 271 -14.35 -10.46 4.68
N ASN A 272 -14.35 -9.77 3.55
CA ASN A 272 -15.46 -8.93 3.11
C ASN A 272 -15.85 -9.19 1.65
N ALA A 273 -16.91 -9.96 1.44
CA ALA A 273 -17.37 -10.33 0.10
C ALA A 273 -18.06 -9.19 -0.65
N ARG A 274 -18.43 -8.10 0.04
CA ARG A 274 -19.19 -6.98 -0.51
C ARG A 274 -18.35 -5.73 -0.77
N ARG A 275 -17.06 -5.72 -0.41
CA ARG A 275 -16.17 -4.57 -0.66
C ARG A 275 -16.10 -4.32 -2.16
N GLY A 276 -16.53 -3.15 -2.63
CA GLY A 276 -16.32 -2.73 -4.00
C GLY A 276 -14.89 -2.23 -4.21
N TRP A 277 -14.43 -2.25 -5.46
CA TRP A 277 -13.13 -1.69 -5.81
C TRP A 277 -13.20 -0.17 -5.75
N ASP A 278 -12.46 0.43 -4.82
CA ASP A 278 -12.22 1.88 -4.80
C ASP A 278 -11.37 2.34 -5.97
N HIS A 279 -11.25 3.66 -6.17
CA HIS A 279 -10.49 4.19 -7.28
C HIS A 279 -9.01 3.82 -7.23
N GLY A 280 -8.43 3.62 -6.05
CA GLY A 280 -7.07 3.10 -5.90
C GLY A 280 -6.91 1.69 -6.47
N VAL A 281 -8.00 0.94 -6.67
CA VAL A 281 -8.01 -0.34 -7.36
C VAL A 281 -8.33 -0.15 -8.84
N PHE A 282 -9.53 0.32 -9.18
CA PHE A 282 -10.02 0.21 -10.57
C PHE A 282 -9.43 1.24 -11.53
N ILE A 283 -9.04 2.44 -11.07
CA ILE A 283 -8.45 3.46 -11.96
C ILE A 283 -7.08 3.04 -12.48
N PRO A 284 -6.09 2.65 -11.64
CA PRO A 284 -4.82 2.20 -12.17
C PRO A 284 -4.99 0.90 -12.97
N MET A 285 -5.88 0.00 -12.54
CA MET A 285 -6.07 -1.28 -13.24
C MET A 285 -6.78 -1.17 -14.58
N LEU A 286 -7.63 -0.15 -14.79
CA LEU A 286 -8.16 0.20 -16.11
C LEU A 286 -7.06 0.53 -17.12
N VAL A 287 -5.94 1.08 -16.65
CA VAL A 287 -4.79 1.45 -17.49
C VAL A 287 -3.79 0.30 -17.58
N ILE A 288 -3.50 -0.38 -16.47
CA ILE A 288 -2.53 -1.51 -16.38
C ILE A 288 -3.05 -2.75 -17.11
N ASN A 289 -4.28 -3.18 -16.83
CA ASN A 289 -4.85 -4.35 -17.46
C ASN A 289 -6.27 -4.08 -17.97
N PRO A 290 -6.43 -3.34 -19.08
CA PRO A 290 -7.75 -2.99 -19.62
C PRO A 290 -8.62 -4.21 -19.95
N LYS A 291 -8.01 -5.38 -20.21
CA LYS A 291 -8.71 -6.64 -20.50
C LYS A 291 -9.45 -7.21 -19.28
N ALA A 292 -9.07 -6.79 -18.06
CA ALA A 292 -9.68 -7.24 -16.82
C ALA A 292 -9.74 -8.78 -16.67
N ASP A 293 -8.71 -9.47 -17.18
CA ASP A 293 -8.64 -10.93 -17.25
C ASP A 293 -7.77 -11.56 -16.13
N VAL A 294 -7.12 -10.74 -15.30
CA VAL A 294 -6.35 -11.18 -14.13
C VAL A 294 -7.18 -10.98 -12.86
N PRO A 295 -7.40 -12.03 -12.05
CA PRO A 295 -8.14 -11.90 -10.80
C PRO A 295 -7.50 -10.96 -9.78
N ILE A 296 -8.31 -10.20 -9.06
CA ILE A 296 -7.88 -9.25 -8.02
C ILE A 296 -8.42 -9.67 -6.65
N VAL A 297 -7.54 -9.63 -5.65
CA VAL A 297 -7.89 -9.66 -4.23
C VAL A 297 -7.46 -8.34 -3.61
N GLN A 298 -8.40 -7.50 -3.25
CA GLN A 298 -8.16 -6.24 -2.58
C GLN A 298 -7.83 -6.48 -1.09
N LEU A 299 -6.86 -5.75 -0.56
CA LEU A 299 -6.45 -5.77 0.83
C LEU A 299 -6.41 -4.35 1.42
N SER A 300 -6.97 -4.19 2.62
CA SER A 300 -6.94 -2.92 3.35
C SER A 300 -5.56 -2.60 3.92
N ILE A 301 -5.26 -1.31 4.07
CA ILE A 301 -4.23 -0.84 5.01
C ILE A 301 -4.76 -0.84 6.45
N LEU A 302 -3.88 -0.64 7.43
CA LEU A 302 -4.22 -0.63 8.85
C LEU A 302 -4.49 0.78 9.37
N SER A 303 -5.54 0.91 10.17
CA SER A 303 -5.91 2.18 10.82
C SER A 303 -4.91 2.66 11.88
N SER A 304 -3.93 1.84 12.23
CA SER A 304 -2.89 2.19 13.20
C SER A 304 -1.86 3.19 12.66
N GLY A 305 -1.75 3.34 11.33
CA GLY A 305 -0.70 4.16 10.71
C GLY A 305 0.72 3.60 10.90
N SER A 306 0.88 2.44 11.56
CA SER A 306 2.19 1.96 12.03
C SER A 306 3.04 1.45 10.87
N PRO A 307 4.19 2.06 10.56
CA PRO A 307 5.06 1.58 9.48
C PRO A 307 5.58 0.16 9.75
N ALA A 308 5.89 -0.18 11.01
CA ALA A 308 6.32 -1.52 11.39
C ALA A 308 5.24 -2.58 11.09
N GLN A 309 3.97 -2.29 11.42
CA GLN A 309 2.87 -3.22 11.14
C GLN A 309 2.61 -3.38 9.65
N HIS A 310 2.67 -2.29 8.87
CA HIS A 310 2.52 -2.36 7.41
C HIS A 310 3.68 -3.11 6.73
N PHE A 311 4.92 -2.93 7.22
CA PHE A 311 6.05 -3.70 6.73
C PHE A 311 5.89 -5.19 7.06
N ALA A 312 5.46 -5.52 8.28
CA ALA A 312 5.16 -6.89 8.67
C ALA A 312 4.01 -7.51 7.85
N LEU A 313 2.98 -6.71 7.52
CA LEU A 313 1.90 -7.11 6.62
C LEU A 313 2.46 -7.49 5.23
N GLY A 314 3.34 -6.65 4.68
CA GLY A 314 4.04 -6.95 3.43
C GLY A 314 4.85 -8.24 3.48
N ARG A 315 5.65 -8.43 4.54
CA ARG A 315 6.45 -9.66 4.71
C ARG A 315 5.57 -10.91 4.75
N ALA A 316 4.40 -10.85 5.38
CA ALA A 316 3.46 -11.96 5.43
C ALA A 316 2.97 -12.37 4.02
N LEU A 317 2.83 -11.41 3.11
CA LEU A 317 2.40 -11.66 1.72
C LEU A 317 3.53 -12.17 0.81
N ALA A 318 4.81 -12.03 1.22
CA ALA A 318 5.95 -12.28 0.35
C ALA A 318 6.01 -13.72 -0.22
N GLY A 319 5.54 -14.71 0.55
CA GLY A 319 5.51 -16.12 0.11
C GLY A 319 4.48 -16.42 -0.98
N LEU A 320 3.42 -15.62 -1.10
CA LEU A 320 2.40 -15.82 -2.15
C LEU A 320 3.00 -15.66 -3.56
N ARG A 321 4.06 -14.87 -3.67
CA ARG A 321 4.80 -14.65 -4.91
C ARG A 321 5.37 -15.94 -5.49
N ASP A 322 5.74 -16.90 -4.65
CA ASP A 322 6.28 -18.20 -5.08
C ASP A 322 5.21 -19.09 -5.73
N THR A 323 3.93 -18.75 -5.53
CA THR A 323 2.78 -19.35 -6.21
C THR A 323 2.24 -18.47 -7.35
N ASN A 324 3.08 -17.57 -7.87
CA ASN A 324 2.78 -16.63 -8.96
C ASN A 324 1.61 -15.66 -8.66
N VAL A 325 1.49 -15.19 -7.42
CA VAL A 325 0.56 -14.11 -7.02
C VAL A 325 1.34 -12.81 -6.87
N ALA A 326 1.03 -11.82 -7.70
CA ALA A 326 1.70 -10.51 -7.65
C ALA A 326 1.12 -9.63 -6.54
N ILE A 327 1.95 -8.74 -5.99
CA ILE A 327 1.51 -7.73 -5.02
C ILE A 327 1.58 -6.36 -5.68
N VAL A 328 0.44 -5.67 -5.77
CA VAL A 328 0.36 -4.29 -6.29
C VAL A 328 -0.08 -3.39 -5.15
N ALA A 329 0.74 -2.41 -4.81
CA ALA A 329 0.43 -1.42 -3.78
C ALA A 329 0.10 -0.08 -4.44
N SER A 330 -1.12 0.39 -4.25
CA SER A 330 -1.66 1.57 -4.91
C SER A 330 -1.84 2.72 -3.92
N GLY A 331 -1.14 3.83 -4.19
CA GLY A 331 -1.16 5.04 -3.36
C GLY A 331 -0.52 6.22 -4.09
N MET A 332 0.15 7.10 -3.34
CA MET A 332 0.93 8.24 -3.83
C MET A 332 2.11 8.53 -2.89
N SER A 333 3.22 7.81 -3.07
CA SER A 333 4.30 7.78 -2.06
C SER A 333 5.11 9.08 -1.94
N GLY A 334 5.17 9.88 -3.02
CA GLY A 334 6.06 11.04 -3.09
C GLY A 334 5.51 12.27 -2.38
N LEU A 335 4.26 12.62 -2.64
CA LEU A 335 3.53 13.72 -2.01
C LEU A 335 2.04 13.39 -2.07
N HIS A 336 1.37 13.37 -0.91
CA HIS A 336 -0.07 13.28 -0.81
C HIS A 336 -0.56 14.19 0.34
N ASN A 337 -0.34 15.48 0.14
CA ASN A 337 -0.83 16.52 1.01
C ASN A 337 -1.73 17.42 0.19
N MET A 338 -3.03 17.15 0.23
CA MET A 338 -4.02 17.84 -0.60
C MET A 338 -3.97 19.36 -0.38
N ARG A 339 -3.77 19.80 0.88
CA ARG A 339 -3.60 21.23 1.19
C ARG A 339 -2.37 21.82 0.49
N ALA A 340 -1.26 21.09 0.42
CA ALA A 340 -0.05 21.54 -0.27
C ALA A 340 -0.19 21.55 -1.79
N MET A 341 -0.85 20.55 -2.35
CA MET A 341 -1.10 20.44 -3.79
C MET A 341 -2.07 21.55 -4.25
N PHE A 342 -3.25 21.64 -3.65
CA PHE A 342 -4.26 22.65 -4.00
C PHE A 342 -3.87 24.08 -3.57
N GLY A 343 -3.07 24.22 -2.51
CA GLY A 343 -2.62 25.52 -1.99
C GLY A 343 -1.45 26.13 -2.75
N GLY A 344 -0.97 25.51 -3.82
CA GLY A 344 0.14 26.02 -4.62
C GLY A 344 1.50 26.00 -3.91
N GLN A 345 1.63 25.25 -2.80
CA GLN A 345 2.87 25.16 -2.02
C GLN A 345 4.00 24.51 -2.84
N TRP A 346 3.67 23.76 -3.89
CA TRP A 346 4.64 23.28 -4.87
C TRP A 346 5.45 24.41 -5.55
N HIS A 347 4.90 25.63 -5.61
CA HIS A 347 5.60 26.79 -6.15
C HIS A 347 6.56 27.46 -5.15
N ASP A 348 6.49 27.12 -3.86
CA ASP A 348 7.49 27.55 -2.87
C ASP A 348 8.82 26.79 -3.04
N GLY A 349 9.92 27.55 -3.13
CA GLY A 349 11.26 26.98 -3.29
C GLY A 349 11.73 26.21 -2.05
N GLY A 350 11.32 26.62 -0.84
CA GLY A 350 11.63 25.91 0.40
C GLY A 350 10.97 24.55 0.47
N PHE A 351 9.67 24.49 0.15
CA PHE A 351 8.89 23.27 0.06
C PHE A 351 9.48 22.29 -0.96
N ARG A 352 9.80 22.75 -2.18
CA ARG A 352 10.42 21.88 -3.20
C ARG A 352 11.75 21.30 -2.75
N ARG A 353 12.60 22.07 -2.06
CA ARG A 353 13.88 21.55 -1.53
C ARG A 353 13.66 20.44 -0.50
N ARG A 354 12.74 20.64 0.46
CA ARG A 354 12.43 19.62 1.47
C ARG A 354 11.77 18.38 0.86
N ASN A 355 10.89 18.55 -0.13
CA ASN A 355 10.30 17.41 -0.83
C ASN A 355 11.35 16.64 -1.66
N GLN A 356 12.31 17.33 -2.28
CA GLN A 356 13.42 16.67 -2.97
C GLN A 356 14.29 15.85 -1.99
N GLU A 357 14.63 16.39 -0.82
CA GLU A 357 15.36 15.66 0.24
C GLU A 357 14.58 14.43 0.74
N TRP A 358 13.26 14.58 0.92
CA TRP A 358 12.35 13.48 1.23
C TRP A 358 12.42 12.36 0.17
N LEU A 359 12.31 12.70 -1.11
CA LEU A 359 12.32 11.74 -2.22
C LEU A 359 13.66 11.02 -2.36
N GLU A 360 14.78 11.73 -2.18
CA GLU A 360 16.12 11.15 -2.20
C GLU A 360 16.33 10.18 -1.04
N ARG A 361 15.88 10.57 0.17
CA ARG A 361 15.94 9.70 1.35
C ARG A 361 15.05 8.47 1.18
N LEU A 362 13.86 8.65 0.60
CA LEU A 362 12.92 7.56 0.31
C LEU A 362 13.52 6.57 -0.70
N ASP A 363 14.02 7.04 -1.84
CA ASP A 363 14.61 6.17 -2.88
C ASP A 363 15.78 5.36 -2.33
N LYS A 364 16.69 6.02 -1.59
CA LYS A 364 17.82 5.35 -0.95
C LYS A 364 17.35 4.26 0.03
N THR A 365 16.34 4.55 0.85
CA THR A 365 15.88 3.65 1.90
C THR A 365 15.11 2.44 1.34
N VAL A 366 14.21 2.65 0.39
CA VAL A 366 13.44 1.57 -0.23
C VAL A 366 14.35 0.64 -1.07
N LYS A 367 15.45 1.17 -1.59
CA LYS A 367 16.48 0.40 -2.31
C LYS A 367 17.51 -0.29 -1.41
N THR A 368 17.36 -0.24 -0.08
CA THR A 368 18.19 -1.04 0.82
C THR A 368 17.93 -2.54 0.59
N GLU A 369 18.98 -3.27 0.25
CA GLU A 369 18.90 -4.69 -0.16
C GLU A 369 18.46 -5.61 0.99
N ASP A 370 19.05 -5.45 2.19
CA ASP A 370 18.64 -6.21 3.37
C ASP A 370 17.23 -5.78 3.81
N PRO A 371 16.23 -6.68 3.79
CA PRO A 371 14.87 -6.35 4.20
C PRO A 371 14.77 -5.99 5.69
N THR A 372 15.65 -6.49 6.55
CA THR A 372 15.63 -6.17 7.98
C THR A 372 16.01 -4.70 8.20
N GLU A 373 17.15 -4.28 7.63
CA GLU A 373 17.58 -2.89 7.67
C GLU A 373 16.61 -1.95 6.95
N ARG A 374 16.07 -2.34 5.78
CA ARG A 374 15.05 -1.56 5.07
C ARG A 374 13.82 -1.30 5.93
N GLY A 375 13.29 -2.33 6.59
CA GLY A 375 12.16 -2.19 7.51
C GLY A 375 12.49 -1.25 8.67
N ARG A 376 13.63 -1.45 9.34
CA ARG A 376 14.10 -0.61 10.45
C ARG A 376 14.24 0.87 10.05
N LEU A 377 14.79 1.14 8.87
CA LEU A 377 14.92 2.52 8.37
C LEU A 377 13.54 3.13 8.10
N LEU A 378 12.63 2.39 7.46
CA LEU A 378 11.27 2.86 7.16
C LEU A 378 10.45 3.15 8.42
N GLU A 379 10.71 2.52 9.56
CA GLU A 379 10.02 2.84 10.83
C GLU A 379 10.22 4.30 11.26
N SER A 380 11.37 4.90 10.92
CA SER A 380 11.73 6.28 11.27
C SER A 380 11.31 7.33 10.23
N TRP A 381 10.50 6.96 9.22
CA TRP A 381 10.23 7.84 8.08
C TRP A 381 9.64 9.20 8.47
N ARG A 382 8.89 9.25 9.58
CA ARG A 382 8.28 10.48 10.11
C ARG A 382 9.29 11.52 10.61
N ASP A 383 10.52 11.10 10.89
CA ASP A 383 11.60 11.98 11.36
C ASP A 383 12.40 12.61 10.22
N TRP A 384 12.15 12.19 8.97
CA TRP A 384 12.89 12.69 7.82
C TRP A 384 12.43 14.09 7.42
N THR A 385 13.37 14.91 6.95
CA THR A 385 13.05 16.22 6.35
C THR A 385 12.02 16.07 5.25
N GLY A 386 10.99 16.91 5.27
CA GLY A 386 9.93 16.90 4.26
C GLY A 386 8.86 15.81 4.44
N ALA A 387 9.02 14.86 5.36
CA ALA A 387 8.03 13.78 5.55
C ALA A 387 6.63 14.30 5.93
N LYS A 388 6.55 15.29 6.82
CA LYS A 388 5.28 15.93 7.24
C LYS A 388 4.70 16.87 6.18
N ASP A 389 5.57 17.40 5.31
CA ASP A 389 5.14 18.19 4.14
C ASP A 389 4.53 17.25 3.08
N ALA A 390 5.18 16.10 2.85
CA ALA A 390 4.76 15.07 1.91
C ALA A 390 3.45 14.39 2.33
N HIS A 391 3.36 14.03 3.61
CA HIS A 391 2.23 13.31 4.19
C HIS A 391 1.94 13.92 5.57
N PRO A 392 0.81 14.62 5.78
CA PRO A 392 0.52 15.22 7.09
C PRO A 392 0.34 14.14 8.18
N VAL A 393 0.43 14.55 9.45
CA VAL A 393 0.18 13.62 10.58
C VAL A 393 -1.29 13.19 10.54
N GLY A 394 -1.54 11.88 10.45
CA GLY A 394 -2.89 11.32 10.26
C GLY A 394 -3.31 11.20 8.80
N GLY A 395 -2.50 11.65 7.83
CA GLY A 395 -2.70 11.50 6.39
C GLY A 395 -1.56 10.72 5.74
N GLU A 396 -1.15 9.62 6.36
CA GLU A 396 -0.15 8.68 5.83
C GLU A 396 -0.74 7.62 4.88
N ASP A 397 -2.05 7.57 4.70
CA ASP A 397 -2.77 6.51 4.01
C ASP A 397 -2.22 6.23 2.60
N HIS A 398 -1.86 7.26 1.83
CA HIS A 398 -1.25 7.11 0.50
C HIS A 398 0.22 6.72 0.49
N PHE A 399 0.91 6.80 1.63
CA PHE A 399 2.27 6.33 1.81
C PHE A 399 2.33 4.85 2.23
N LEU A 400 1.42 4.41 3.08
CA LEU A 400 1.46 3.07 3.70
C LEU A 400 1.48 1.89 2.71
N PRO A 401 0.79 1.93 1.54
CA PRO A 401 0.90 0.87 0.53
C PRO A 401 2.35 0.62 0.09
N LEU A 402 3.19 1.67 -0.05
CA LEU A 402 4.61 1.49 -0.37
C LEU A 402 5.34 0.70 0.72
N ILE A 403 5.02 0.92 1.99
CA ILE A 403 5.64 0.17 3.09
C ILE A 403 5.27 -1.33 3.02
N VAL A 404 4.02 -1.63 2.66
CA VAL A 404 3.57 -3.01 2.43
C VAL A 404 4.32 -3.63 1.24
N ALA A 405 4.46 -2.92 0.12
CA ALA A 405 5.27 -3.39 -1.01
C ALA A 405 6.74 -3.62 -0.63
N ALA A 406 7.33 -2.71 0.14
CA ALA A 406 8.71 -2.83 0.62
C ALA A 406 8.93 -4.07 1.50
N GLY A 407 7.92 -4.46 2.31
CA GLY A 407 7.94 -5.70 3.07
C GLY A 407 7.77 -6.95 2.20
N ALA A 408 6.88 -6.90 1.20
CA ALA A 408 6.62 -8.01 0.28
C ALA A 408 7.76 -8.26 -0.73
N GLY A 409 8.55 -7.21 -1.01
CA GLY A 409 9.70 -7.27 -1.91
C GLY A 409 10.74 -8.30 -1.48
N GLY A 410 10.84 -8.61 -0.19
CA GLY A 410 11.78 -9.61 0.33
C GLY A 410 13.25 -9.18 0.15
N ALA A 411 14.16 -10.15 0.03
CA ALA A 411 15.57 -9.86 -0.26
C ALA A 411 15.73 -9.26 -1.67
N GLY A 412 16.78 -8.45 -1.83
CA GLY A 412 17.11 -7.83 -3.12
C GLY A 412 16.78 -6.33 -3.17
N LYS A 413 17.42 -5.66 -4.11
CA LYS A 413 17.30 -4.22 -4.32
C LYS A 413 16.11 -3.91 -5.22
N ALA A 414 15.27 -2.96 -4.79
CA ALA A 414 14.18 -2.45 -5.62
C ALA A 414 14.72 -1.74 -6.87
N ALA A 415 14.06 -1.92 -8.00
CA ALA A 415 14.12 -0.96 -9.10
C ALA A 415 13.08 0.15 -8.87
N SER A 416 13.26 1.31 -9.51
CA SER A 416 12.29 2.41 -9.40
C SER A 416 12.21 3.26 -10.66
N TYR A 417 11.10 3.97 -10.79
CA TYR A 417 10.91 5.08 -11.73
C TYR A 417 10.15 6.21 -11.02
N VAL A 418 10.17 7.41 -11.59
CA VAL A 418 9.46 8.58 -11.03
C VAL A 418 8.59 9.18 -12.12
N ASP A 419 7.31 9.37 -11.80
CA ASP A 419 6.39 10.11 -12.66
C ASP A 419 6.21 11.54 -12.12
N GLN A 420 6.20 12.51 -13.02
CA GLN A 420 5.85 13.90 -12.71
C GLN A 420 4.36 14.12 -13.02
N LEU A 421 3.59 14.43 -11.97
CA LEU A 421 2.28 15.05 -12.12
C LEU A 421 2.45 16.55 -12.36
N THR A 422 1.60 17.14 -13.19
CA THR A 422 1.58 18.59 -13.46
C THR A 422 0.27 19.23 -13.00
N GLY A 423 0.07 20.51 -13.33
CA GLY A 423 -1.13 21.26 -12.96
C GLY A 423 -1.37 21.33 -11.45
N MET A 424 -2.61 21.15 -11.05
CA MET A 424 -3.06 21.32 -9.66
C MET A 424 -2.50 20.27 -8.70
N LEU A 425 -2.13 19.08 -9.19
CA LEU A 425 -1.54 18.00 -8.40
C LEU A 425 -0.03 17.89 -8.61
N ALA A 426 0.61 18.99 -9.06
CA ALA A 426 2.01 19.00 -9.41
C ALA A 426 2.90 18.41 -8.29
N SER A 427 3.56 17.29 -8.62
CA SER A 427 4.33 16.50 -7.67
C SER A 427 5.18 15.46 -8.39
N LYS A 428 6.22 14.96 -7.73
CA LYS A 428 7.00 13.80 -8.18
C LYS A 428 6.54 12.56 -7.41
N GLN A 429 6.23 11.49 -8.11
CA GLN A 429 5.67 10.27 -7.54
C GLN A 429 6.56 9.07 -7.89
N PRO A 430 7.44 8.63 -6.97
CA PRO A 430 8.26 7.46 -7.19
C PRO A 430 7.43 6.17 -7.05
N SER A 431 7.70 5.23 -7.93
CA SER A 431 7.19 3.85 -7.93
C SER A 431 8.35 2.89 -7.79
N PHE A 432 8.19 1.85 -6.98
CA PHE A 432 9.23 0.87 -6.66
C PHE A 432 8.76 -0.54 -6.94
N TYR A 433 9.63 -1.39 -7.48
CA TYR A 433 9.29 -2.77 -7.78
C TYR A 433 10.43 -3.76 -7.53
N TRP A 434 10.05 -5.01 -7.29
CA TRP A 434 10.90 -6.19 -7.10
C TRP A 434 10.40 -7.30 -8.01
N GLU A 435 11.33 -7.99 -8.68
CA GLU A 435 10.99 -9.11 -9.58
C GLU A 435 10.96 -10.47 -8.88
#